data_AF-A0A7S0SGT6-F1
#
_entry.id   AF-A0A7S0SGT6-F1
#
_cell.length_a   1.000
_cell.length_b   1.000
_cell.length_c   1.000
_cell.angle_alpha   90.00
_cell.angle_beta   90.00
_cell.angle_gamma   90.00
#
_symmetry.space_group_name_H-M   'P 1'
#
loop_
_entity.id
_entity.type
_entity.pdbx_description
1 polymer ?
#
loop_
_entity_poly.entity_id
_entity_poly.type
_entity_poly.pdbx_seq_one_letter_code
_entity_poly.pdbx_strand_id
1 'polypeptide(L)'
;CDRKTGECRSRSALHLDAFAWVKRDSYLPAGSHGLKAVTKAKLGYNPVEVDPEDMLPFAQEQPHTMAAYSVSDAVSTYYLYMTYVHPFIFSLATIIPMSPDEVLRKGSGTLCEALLMVEAFRGNIVCPNKTASPGEKHYKGHLLESETYIGGHVECLEAGVFRSDIPCKFRLQPKGYQGLLDSLDDDLKYALQTEGKGMAPEDCGNYQEVRAAIASKLEALRDNPVQM
;
A
#
# COMPACT_ATOMS: atom_id res chain seq x y z
N CYS A 1 -11.99 22.64 -20.75
CA CYS A 1 -12.05 21.32 -20.10
C CYS A 1 -12.43 20.29 -21.14
N ASP A 2 -11.86 19.08 -21.05
CA ASP A 2 -12.18 17.96 -21.91
C ASP A 2 -13.67 17.63 -21.74
N ARG A 3 -14.44 17.69 -22.82
CA ARG A 3 -15.89 17.48 -22.79
C ARG A 3 -16.28 16.01 -22.56
N LYS A 4 -15.36 15.06 -22.78
CA LYS A 4 -15.61 13.63 -22.60
C LYS A 4 -15.32 13.18 -21.17
N THR A 5 -14.21 13.66 -20.59
CA THR A 5 -13.81 13.26 -19.23
C THR A 5 -14.23 14.27 -18.16
N GLY A 6 -14.61 15.48 -18.54
CA GLY A 6 -14.88 16.58 -17.60
C GLY A 6 -13.62 17.21 -17.00
N GLU A 7 -12.44 16.74 -17.38
CA GLU A 7 -11.18 17.17 -16.79
C GLU A 7 -10.71 18.52 -17.37
N CYS A 8 -10.32 19.45 -16.52
CA CYS A 8 -9.72 20.70 -16.96
C CYS A 8 -8.22 20.51 -17.16
N ARG A 9 -7.78 20.61 -18.42
CA ARG A 9 -6.39 20.49 -18.87
C ARG A 9 -5.97 21.74 -19.63
N SER A 10 -4.69 22.06 -19.59
CA SER A 10 -4.11 23.16 -20.37
C SER A 10 -2.81 22.72 -21.05
N ARG A 11 -2.38 23.45 -22.07
CA ARG A 11 -1.13 23.13 -22.80
C ARG A 11 0.12 23.63 -22.08
N SER A 12 0.02 24.76 -21.39
CA SER A 12 1.15 25.47 -20.80
C SER A 12 1.29 25.27 -19.29
N ALA A 13 0.24 24.79 -18.62
CA ALA A 13 0.22 24.53 -17.19
C ALA A 13 -0.45 23.18 -16.89
N LEU A 14 0.22 22.35 -16.09
CA LEU A 14 -0.32 21.07 -15.65
C LEU A 14 -1.38 21.33 -14.56
N HIS A 15 -2.52 20.64 -14.66
CA HIS A 15 -3.53 20.64 -13.61
C HIS A 15 -3.38 19.34 -12.82
N LEU A 16 -2.79 19.41 -11.64
CA LEU A 16 -2.53 18.25 -10.80
C LEU A 16 -3.55 18.17 -9.68
N ASP A 17 -4.64 17.45 -9.93
CA ASP A 17 -5.70 17.22 -8.96
C ASP A 17 -5.24 16.23 -7.88
N ALA A 18 -4.95 16.74 -6.68
CA ALA A 18 -4.53 15.93 -5.54
C ALA A 18 -5.55 14.85 -5.17
N PHE A 19 -6.84 15.02 -5.50
CA PHE A 19 -7.87 14.03 -5.23
C PHE A 19 -7.69 12.75 -6.04
N ALA A 20 -7.16 12.85 -7.27
CA ALA A 20 -6.83 11.66 -8.06
C ALA A 20 -5.75 10.82 -7.39
N TRP A 21 -4.73 11.48 -6.81
CA TRP A 21 -3.71 10.83 -6.01
C TRP A 21 -4.29 10.24 -4.72
N VAL A 22 -5.19 10.97 -4.03
CA VAL A 22 -5.84 10.46 -2.81
C VAL A 22 -6.55 9.15 -3.08
N LYS A 23 -7.35 9.06 -4.16
CA LYS A 23 -8.09 7.83 -4.48
C LYS A 23 -7.19 6.65 -4.83
N ARG A 24 -6.13 6.90 -5.60
CA ARG A 24 -5.31 5.84 -6.19
C ARG A 24 -4.15 5.40 -5.31
N ASP A 25 -3.44 6.37 -4.71
CA ASP A 25 -2.10 6.16 -4.18
C ASP A 25 -1.96 6.49 -2.69
N SER A 26 -2.98 7.07 -2.04
CA SER A 26 -2.86 7.47 -0.62
C SER A 26 -2.93 6.30 0.37
N TYR A 27 -3.46 5.15 -0.06
CA TYR A 27 -3.82 4.00 0.77
C TYR A 27 -4.82 4.32 1.90
N LEU A 28 -5.52 5.46 1.82
CA LEU A 28 -6.58 5.79 2.76
C LEU A 28 -7.87 5.02 2.41
N PRO A 29 -8.66 4.61 3.43
CA PRO A 29 -9.96 4.02 3.18
C PRO A 29 -10.87 5.04 2.50
N ALA A 30 -11.80 4.55 1.65
CA ALA A 30 -12.69 5.42 0.85
C ALA A 30 -13.47 6.44 1.69
N GLY A 31 -13.88 6.08 2.91
CA GLY A 31 -14.56 6.99 3.84
C GLY A 31 -13.68 8.13 4.40
N SER A 32 -12.37 8.13 4.13
CA SER A 32 -11.41 9.12 4.60
C SER A 32 -10.73 9.89 3.46
N HIS A 33 -11.34 9.92 2.26
CA HIS A 33 -10.80 10.65 1.11
C HIS A 33 -11.13 12.15 1.12
N GLY A 34 -11.93 12.63 2.06
CA GLY A 34 -12.22 14.06 2.22
C GLY A 34 -10.99 14.85 2.68
N LEU A 35 -10.85 16.10 2.23
CA LEU A 35 -9.66 16.94 2.47
C LEU A 35 -9.30 17.01 3.96
N LYS A 36 -10.28 17.18 4.85
CA LYS A 36 -10.06 17.17 6.31
C LYS A 36 -9.37 15.90 6.81
N ALA A 37 -9.90 14.74 6.44
CA ALA A 37 -9.37 13.45 6.88
C ALA A 37 -7.98 13.20 6.29
N VAL A 38 -7.78 13.59 5.02
CA VAL A 38 -6.48 13.50 4.35
C VAL A 38 -5.45 14.41 5.02
N THR A 39 -5.78 15.67 5.31
CA THR A 39 -4.91 16.62 6.03
C THR A 39 -4.53 16.08 7.39
N LYS A 40 -5.48 15.55 8.16
CA LYS A 40 -5.20 14.95 9.46
C LYS A 40 -4.26 13.74 9.35
N ALA A 41 -4.51 12.85 8.39
CA ALA A 41 -3.77 11.61 8.23
C ALA A 41 -2.37 11.80 7.61
N LYS A 42 -2.22 12.77 6.68
CA LYS A 42 -0.98 12.99 5.91
C LYS A 42 -0.18 14.19 6.42
N LEU A 43 -0.83 15.30 6.79
CA LEU A 43 -0.14 16.52 7.22
C LEU A 43 -0.06 16.68 8.74
N GLY A 44 -0.79 15.87 9.52
CA GLY A 44 -0.61 15.77 10.97
C GLY A 44 -1.23 16.90 11.79
N TYR A 45 -2.12 17.72 11.20
CA TYR A 45 -2.88 18.75 11.92
C TYR A 45 -4.37 18.70 11.58
N ASN A 46 -5.20 19.29 12.43
CA ASN A 46 -6.64 19.42 12.18
C ASN A 46 -6.90 20.77 11.46
N PRO A 47 -7.39 20.77 10.21
CA PRO A 47 -7.74 22.01 9.51
C PRO A 47 -8.99 22.66 10.11
N VAL A 48 -9.23 23.93 9.76
CA VAL A 48 -10.46 24.63 10.12
C VAL A 48 -11.63 23.96 9.41
N GLU A 49 -12.76 23.81 10.10
CA GLU A 49 -13.95 23.15 9.58
C GLU A 49 -15.15 24.10 9.68
N VAL A 50 -15.93 24.15 8.61
CA VAL A 50 -17.21 24.85 8.53
C VAL A 50 -18.16 23.89 7.83
N ASP A 51 -19.35 23.67 8.42
CA ASP A 51 -20.38 22.86 7.78
C ASP A 51 -20.86 23.56 6.50
N PRO A 52 -21.04 22.83 5.38
CA PRO A 52 -21.45 23.45 4.11
C PRO A 52 -22.72 24.31 4.20
N GLU A 53 -23.66 23.93 5.06
CA GLU A 53 -24.91 24.66 5.29
C GLU A 53 -24.70 26.02 5.98
N ASP A 54 -23.62 26.16 6.76
CA ASP A 54 -23.29 27.39 7.49
C ASP A 54 -22.43 28.36 6.65
N MET A 55 -21.89 27.91 5.52
CA MET A 55 -21.00 28.73 4.68
C MET A 55 -21.66 30.03 4.21
N LEU A 56 -22.94 29.97 3.79
CA LEU A 56 -23.66 31.13 3.27
C LEU A 56 -24.01 32.13 4.40
N PRO A 57 -24.59 31.71 5.53
CA PRO A 57 -24.75 32.57 6.70
C PRO A 57 -23.42 33.21 7.16
N PHE A 58 -22.35 32.41 7.30
CA PHE A 58 -21.06 32.91 7.77
C PHE A 58 -20.40 33.89 6.79
N ALA A 59 -20.68 33.78 5.49
CA ALA A 59 -20.20 34.78 4.54
C ALA A 59 -20.73 36.21 4.84
N GLN A 60 -21.93 36.32 5.43
CA GLN A 60 -22.54 37.60 5.78
C GLN A 60 -22.23 37.99 7.24
N GLU A 61 -22.37 37.05 8.16
CA GLU A 61 -22.31 37.32 9.61
C GLU A 61 -20.89 37.20 10.17
N GLN A 62 -20.06 36.32 9.61
CA GLN A 62 -18.73 35.96 10.12
C GLN A 62 -17.68 35.82 8.99
N PRO A 63 -17.45 36.87 8.16
CA PRO A 63 -16.59 36.77 6.98
C PRO A 63 -15.13 36.41 7.33
N HIS A 64 -14.66 36.76 8.53
CA HIS A 64 -13.32 36.38 8.98
C HIS A 64 -13.18 34.86 9.17
N THR A 65 -14.20 34.20 9.74
CA THR A 65 -14.23 32.73 9.90
C THR A 65 -14.23 32.05 8.53
N MET A 66 -15.05 32.51 7.59
CA MET A 66 -15.06 31.96 6.23
C MET A 66 -13.76 32.19 5.47
N ALA A 67 -13.12 33.35 5.65
CA ALA A 67 -11.80 33.62 5.08
C ALA A 67 -10.74 32.68 5.66
N ALA A 68 -10.74 32.45 6.98
CA ALA A 68 -9.82 31.53 7.63
C ALA A 68 -10.01 30.08 7.15
N TYR A 69 -11.26 29.63 7.01
CA TYR A 69 -11.59 28.32 6.43
C TYR A 69 -11.08 28.19 4.99
N SER A 70 -11.36 29.17 4.13
CA SER A 70 -10.89 29.20 2.73
C SER A 70 -9.35 29.12 2.63
N VAL A 71 -8.63 29.89 3.46
CA VAL A 71 -7.17 29.83 3.53
C VAL A 71 -6.69 28.47 4.06
N SER A 72 -7.39 27.90 5.03
CA SER A 72 -7.05 26.57 5.58
C SER A 72 -7.07 25.48 4.51
N ASP A 73 -8.08 25.48 3.64
CA ASP A 73 -8.19 24.54 2.53
C ASP A 73 -7.09 24.74 1.47
N ALA A 74 -6.77 26.01 1.14
CA ALA A 74 -5.70 26.33 0.20
C ALA A 74 -4.33 25.88 0.73
N VAL A 75 -4.04 26.16 2.01
CA VAL A 75 -2.80 25.74 2.69
C VAL A 75 -2.71 24.21 2.75
N SER A 76 -3.79 23.54 3.13
CA SER A 76 -3.86 22.08 3.19
C SER A 76 -3.61 21.46 1.81
N THR A 77 -4.24 21.99 0.77
CA THR A 77 -4.09 21.52 -0.61
C THR A 77 -2.65 21.74 -1.11
N TYR A 78 -2.07 22.91 -0.86
CA TYR A 78 -0.72 23.24 -1.28
C TYR A 78 0.32 22.31 -0.62
N TYR A 79 0.26 22.13 0.70
CA TYR A 79 1.23 21.28 1.39
C TYR A 79 1.00 19.80 1.13
N LEU A 80 -0.24 19.34 0.95
CA LEU A 80 -0.53 17.99 0.50
C LEU A 80 0.12 17.73 -0.86
N TYR A 81 -0.05 18.67 -1.79
CA TYR A 81 0.57 18.61 -3.10
C TYR A 81 2.09 18.59 -3.01
N MET A 82 2.70 19.59 -2.38
CA MET A 82 4.16 19.74 -2.34
C MET A 82 4.86 18.59 -1.61
N THR A 83 4.26 18.08 -0.54
CA THR A 83 4.87 17.04 0.30
C THR A 83 4.70 15.64 -0.31
N TYR A 84 3.52 15.34 -0.85
CA TYR A 84 3.18 13.97 -1.26
C TYR A 84 3.03 13.83 -2.78
N VAL A 85 2.20 14.66 -3.41
CA VAL A 85 1.82 14.47 -4.83
C VAL A 85 2.96 14.85 -5.77
N HIS A 86 3.59 16.00 -5.54
CA HIS A 86 4.61 16.55 -6.43
C HIS A 86 5.83 15.62 -6.58
N PRO A 87 6.57 15.27 -5.52
CA PRO A 87 7.73 14.39 -5.66
C PRO A 87 7.34 13.03 -6.23
N PHE A 88 6.19 12.49 -5.84
CA PHE A 88 5.73 11.18 -6.31
C PHE A 88 5.42 11.16 -7.81
N ILE A 89 4.55 12.06 -8.29
CA ILE A 89 4.11 12.08 -9.69
C ILE A 89 5.25 12.45 -10.63
N PHE A 90 6.07 13.46 -10.26
CA PHE A 90 7.18 13.84 -11.11
C PHE A 90 8.29 12.77 -11.13
N SER A 91 8.55 12.09 -10.01
CA SER A 91 9.49 10.95 -10.00
C SER A 91 8.97 9.80 -10.87
N LEU A 92 7.70 9.45 -10.78
CA LEU A 92 7.09 8.42 -11.63
C LEU A 92 7.14 8.78 -13.12
N ALA A 93 6.91 10.05 -13.46
CA ALA A 93 7.01 10.54 -14.83
C ALA A 93 8.44 10.52 -15.40
N THR A 94 9.47 10.27 -14.58
CA THR A 94 10.85 10.07 -15.10
C THR A 94 11.05 8.70 -15.75
N ILE A 95 10.28 7.69 -15.33
CA ILE A 95 10.40 6.31 -15.82
C ILE A 95 9.22 5.88 -16.67
N ILE A 96 8.03 6.45 -16.45
CA ILE A 96 6.83 6.16 -17.25
C ILE A 96 6.79 7.13 -18.43
N PRO A 97 6.66 6.64 -19.68
CA PRO A 97 6.66 7.48 -20.89
C PRO A 97 5.31 8.20 -21.09
N MET A 98 4.88 9.00 -20.10
CA MET A 98 3.62 9.75 -20.08
C MET A 98 3.82 11.10 -19.41
N SER A 99 2.94 12.08 -19.70
CA SER A 99 2.98 13.37 -19.00
C SER A 99 2.58 13.22 -17.52
N PRO A 100 3.05 14.10 -16.60
CA PRO A 100 2.67 14.03 -15.18
C PRO A 100 1.15 14.05 -14.94
N ASP A 101 0.42 14.79 -15.78
CA ASP A 101 -1.04 14.88 -15.79
C ASP A 101 -1.71 13.53 -16.05
N GLU A 102 -1.14 12.73 -16.97
CA GLU A 102 -1.58 11.39 -17.30
C GLU A 102 -1.13 10.37 -16.25
N VAL A 103 0.11 10.47 -15.77
CA VAL A 103 0.64 9.63 -14.69
C VAL A 103 -0.21 9.76 -13.43
N LEU A 104 -0.78 10.94 -13.15
CA LEU A 104 -1.68 11.15 -12.01
C LEU A 104 -3.08 10.54 -12.23
N ARG A 105 -3.60 10.55 -13.45
CA ARG A 105 -5.02 10.21 -13.72
C ARG A 105 -5.26 8.80 -14.23
N LYS A 106 -4.29 8.19 -14.91
CA LYS A 106 -4.45 6.84 -15.46
C LYS A 106 -4.46 5.80 -14.34
N GLY A 107 -5.17 4.69 -14.55
CA GLY A 107 -5.12 3.57 -13.61
C GLY A 107 -3.71 2.97 -13.54
N SER A 108 -3.35 2.42 -12.38
CA SER A 108 -2.04 1.79 -12.17
C SER A 108 -1.74 0.69 -13.20
N GLY A 109 -2.74 -0.07 -13.63
CA GLY A 109 -2.61 -1.06 -14.70
C GLY A 109 -2.14 -0.47 -16.03
N THR A 110 -2.60 0.73 -16.41
CA THR A 110 -2.12 1.43 -17.61
C THR A 110 -0.69 1.95 -17.45
N LEU A 111 -0.30 2.34 -16.24
CA LEU A 111 1.08 2.72 -15.96
C LEU A 111 2.01 1.51 -16.10
N CYS A 112 1.59 0.34 -15.60
CA CYS A 112 2.32 -0.92 -15.79
C CYS A 112 2.40 -1.32 -17.26
N GLU A 113 1.29 -1.21 -18.03
CA GLU A 113 1.28 -1.44 -19.49
C GLU A 113 2.37 -0.61 -20.18
N ALA A 114 2.48 0.68 -19.85
CA ALA A 114 3.47 1.57 -20.43
C ALA A 114 4.92 1.16 -20.12
N LEU A 115 5.20 0.76 -18.87
CA LEU A 115 6.52 0.27 -18.48
C LEU A 115 6.89 -1.03 -19.22
N LEU A 116 5.94 -1.96 -19.34
CA LEU A 116 6.14 -3.21 -20.07
C LEU A 116 6.39 -2.96 -21.57
N MET A 117 5.70 -1.99 -22.17
CA MET A 117 5.93 -1.60 -23.56
C MET A 117 7.35 -1.05 -23.79
N VAL A 118 7.90 -0.30 -22.83
CA VAL A 118 9.29 0.20 -22.91
C VAL A 118 10.28 -0.96 -22.88
N GLU A 119 10.10 -1.92 -21.96
CA GLU A 119 10.99 -3.09 -21.86
C GLU A 119 10.84 -4.03 -23.07
N ALA A 120 9.62 -4.24 -23.57
CA ALA A 120 9.39 -5.02 -24.78
C ALA A 120 10.09 -4.38 -25.99
N PHE A 121 9.99 -3.06 -26.14
CA PHE A 121 10.67 -2.32 -27.20
C PHE A 121 12.20 -2.45 -27.09
N ARG A 122 12.76 -2.30 -25.88
CA ARG A 122 14.21 -2.50 -25.62
C ARG A 122 14.67 -3.93 -25.93
N GLY A 123 13.82 -4.93 -25.66
CA GLY A 123 14.06 -6.34 -25.97
C GLY A 123 13.80 -6.72 -27.43
N ASN A 124 13.40 -5.77 -28.29
CA ASN A 124 12.96 -6.03 -29.67
C ASN A 124 11.83 -7.08 -29.76
N ILE A 125 10.88 -7.01 -28.82
CA ILE A 125 9.70 -7.87 -28.72
C ILE A 125 8.49 -7.08 -29.24
N VAL A 126 7.76 -7.65 -30.18
CA VAL A 126 6.53 -7.04 -30.70
C VAL A 126 5.46 -7.01 -29.61
N CYS A 127 4.97 -5.82 -29.28
CA CYS A 127 3.85 -5.66 -28.35
C CYS A 127 2.58 -6.31 -28.94
N PRO A 128 1.91 -7.22 -28.20
CA PRO A 128 0.67 -7.80 -28.67
C PRO A 128 -0.44 -6.75 -28.73
N ASN A 129 -1.45 -7.00 -29.57
CA ASN A 129 -2.66 -6.19 -29.61
C ASN A 129 -3.44 -6.29 -28.29
N LYS A 130 -4.25 -5.27 -27.98
CA LYS A 130 -5.14 -5.30 -26.81
C LYS A 130 -6.10 -6.48 -26.89
N THR A 131 -6.28 -7.16 -25.76
CA THR A 131 -7.23 -8.27 -25.64
C THR A 131 -8.64 -7.78 -25.95
N ALA A 132 -9.28 -8.37 -26.94
CA ALA A 132 -10.71 -8.22 -27.16
C ALA A 132 -11.45 -9.23 -26.28
N SER A 133 -12.53 -8.81 -25.62
CA SER A 133 -13.39 -9.74 -24.88
C SER A 133 -13.88 -10.82 -25.84
N PRO A 134 -13.58 -12.10 -25.59
CA PRO A 134 -14.23 -13.18 -26.31
C PRO A 134 -15.74 -13.01 -26.12
N GLY A 135 -16.53 -13.37 -27.13
CA GLY A 135 -17.98 -13.41 -27.00
C GLY A 135 -18.43 -14.44 -25.95
N GLU A 136 -19.63 -14.97 -26.13
CA GLU A 136 -20.19 -15.98 -25.22
C GLU A 136 -19.26 -17.19 -25.05
N LYS A 137 -18.82 -17.43 -23.81
CA LYS A 137 -18.03 -18.59 -23.43
C LYS A 137 -18.92 -19.64 -22.80
N HIS A 138 -18.69 -20.91 -23.13
CA HIS A 138 -19.43 -22.03 -22.57
C HIS A 138 -18.48 -22.98 -21.85
N TYR A 139 -18.92 -23.53 -20.72
CA TYR A 139 -18.22 -24.58 -20.01
C TYR A 139 -19.20 -25.71 -19.68
N LYS A 140 -18.87 -26.93 -20.12
CA LYS A 140 -19.73 -28.13 -19.96
C LYS A 140 -21.18 -27.92 -20.42
N GLY A 141 -21.36 -27.18 -21.52
CA GLY A 141 -22.68 -26.90 -22.09
C GLY A 141 -23.48 -25.79 -21.40
N HIS A 142 -22.91 -25.14 -20.37
CA HIS A 142 -23.51 -23.99 -19.72
C HIS A 142 -22.79 -22.70 -20.14
N LEU A 143 -23.56 -21.64 -20.39
CA LEU A 143 -23.02 -20.30 -20.63
C LEU A 143 -22.33 -19.80 -19.36
N LEU A 144 -21.10 -19.30 -19.50
CA LEU A 144 -20.37 -18.65 -18.41
C LEU A 144 -20.78 -17.18 -18.34
N GLU A 145 -21.29 -16.77 -17.18
CA GLU A 145 -21.53 -15.36 -16.87
C GLU A 145 -20.21 -14.62 -16.60
N SER A 146 -19.31 -15.23 -15.84
CA SER A 146 -17.97 -14.72 -15.57
C SER A 146 -16.95 -15.85 -15.45
N GLU A 147 -15.70 -15.55 -15.80
CA GLU A 147 -14.56 -16.46 -15.67
C GLU A 147 -13.50 -15.77 -14.84
N THR A 148 -13.14 -16.37 -13.70
CA THR A 148 -12.13 -15.85 -12.78
C THR A 148 -11.34 -16.99 -12.15
N TYR A 149 -10.29 -16.67 -11.41
CA TYR A 149 -9.46 -17.61 -10.68
C TYR A 149 -9.72 -17.50 -9.17
N ILE A 150 -9.32 -18.53 -8.41
CA ILE A 150 -9.37 -18.51 -6.95
C ILE A 150 -8.40 -17.42 -6.46
N GLY A 151 -8.95 -16.43 -5.75
CA GLY A 151 -8.18 -15.29 -5.23
C GLY A 151 -7.36 -15.62 -3.99
N GLY A 152 -7.05 -14.59 -3.20
CA GLY A 152 -6.33 -14.74 -1.94
C GLY A 152 -7.15 -15.54 -0.91
N HIS A 153 -6.46 -16.38 -0.15
CA HIS A 153 -7.04 -17.10 0.98
C HIS A 153 -7.12 -16.20 2.21
N VAL A 154 -8.29 -16.14 2.86
CA VAL A 154 -8.52 -15.29 4.03
C VAL A 154 -9.16 -16.13 5.13
N GLU A 155 -8.53 -16.17 6.29
CA GLU A 155 -9.03 -16.88 7.47
C GLU A 155 -9.00 -15.98 8.71
N CYS A 156 -10.04 -16.11 9.54
CA CYS A 156 -10.09 -15.55 10.88
C CYS A 156 -10.14 -16.72 11.87
N LEU A 157 -8.96 -17.13 12.36
CA LEU A 157 -8.81 -18.31 13.23
C LEU A 157 -9.37 -18.06 14.62
N GLU A 158 -9.07 -16.87 15.17
CA GLU A 158 -9.49 -16.46 16.50
C GLU A 158 -9.86 -14.98 16.51
N ALA A 159 -10.83 -14.63 17.35
CA ALA A 159 -11.23 -13.25 17.60
C ALA A 159 -11.24 -13.00 19.12
N GLY A 160 -10.80 -11.81 19.54
CA GLY A 160 -10.72 -11.47 20.95
C GLY A 160 -9.75 -10.32 21.22
N VAL A 161 -9.53 -10.04 22.50
CA VAL A 161 -8.55 -9.05 22.96
C VAL A 161 -7.28 -9.77 23.35
N PHE A 162 -6.24 -9.65 22.52
CA PHE A 162 -4.91 -10.15 22.80
C PHE A 162 -4.01 -8.96 23.16
N ARG A 163 -3.41 -9.00 24.35
CA ARG A 163 -2.56 -7.92 24.85
C ARG A 163 -1.33 -8.51 25.55
N SER A 164 -0.21 -7.78 25.49
CA SER A 164 1.04 -8.21 26.12
C SER A 164 0.97 -8.30 27.65
N ASP A 165 0.02 -7.62 28.28
CA ASP A 165 -0.20 -7.63 29.73
C ASP A 165 -1.31 -8.60 30.19
N ILE A 166 -1.90 -9.36 29.26
CA ILE A 166 -2.90 -10.38 29.55
C ILE A 166 -2.31 -11.75 29.18
N PRO A 167 -2.07 -12.65 30.16
CA PRO A 167 -1.57 -13.99 29.89
C PRO A 167 -2.47 -14.74 28.90
N CYS A 168 -1.84 -15.49 28.00
CA CYS A 168 -2.51 -16.23 26.94
C CYS A 168 -2.08 -17.69 27.04
N LYS A 169 -3.06 -18.59 27.14
CA LYS A 169 -2.77 -20.01 27.26
C LYS A 169 -2.31 -20.57 25.91
N PHE A 170 -1.08 -21.08 25.87
CA PHE A 170 -0.56 -21.77 24.69
C PHE A 170 -0.52 -23.28 24.92
N ARG A 171 -0.97 -24.02 23.89
CA ARG A 171 -0.79 -25.47 23.80
C ARG A 171 0.09 -25.77 22.61
N LEU A 172 1.37 -25.94 22.90
CA LEU A 172 2.43 -26.14 21.93
C LEU A 172 2.52 -27.60 21.49
N GLN A 173 3.03 -27.84 20.28
CA GLN A 173 3.27 -29.17 19.74
C GLN A 173 4.78 -29.49 19.78
N PRO A 174 5.27 -30.33 20.73
CA PRO A 174 6.71 -30.59 20.90
C PRO A 174 7.43 -31.05 19.62
N LYS A 175 6.75 -31.82 18.77
CA LYS A 175 7.30 -32.28 17.49
C LYS A 175 7.69 -31.12 16.56
N GLY A 176 6.95 -30.02 16.58
CA GLY A 176 7.28 -28.84 15.79
C GLY A 176 8.56 -28.17 16.28
N TYR A 177 8.71 -28.02 17.59
CA TYR A 177 9.91 -27.45 18.20
C TYR A 177 11.15 -28.32 18.02
N GLN A 178 11.00 -29.64 18.04
CA GLN A 178 12.10 -30.54 17.69
C GLN A 178 12.53 -30.32 16.23
N GLY A 179 11.58 -30.19 15.30
CA GLY A 179 11.90 -29.87 13.91
C GLY A 179 12.67 -28.55 13.76
N LEU A 180 12.31 -27.51 14.51
CA LEU A 180 13.04 -26.23 14.52
C LEU A 180 14.45 -26.34 15.11
N LEU A 181 14.66 -27.20 16.11
CA LEU A 181 15.98 -27.47 16.67
C LEU A 181 16.85 -28.23 15.67
N ASP A 182 16.26 -29.19 14.96
CA ASP A 182 16.95 -30.01 13.97
C ASP A 182 17.39 -29.15 12.75
N SER A 183 16.61 -28.14 12.36
CA SER A 183 16.93 -27.21 11.27
C SER A 183 17.72 -25.97 11.68
N LEU A 184 17.96 -25.75 12.98
CA LEU A 184 18.47 -24.47 13.50
C LEU A 184 19.78 -24.02 12.85
N ASP A 185 20.72 -24.94 12.63
CA ASP A 185 22.02 -24.59 12.02
C ASP A 185 21.89 -24.18 10.55
N ASP A 186 21.03 -24.88 9.81
CA ASP A 186 20.76 -24.56 8.41
C ASP A 186 19.99 -23.25 8.28
N ASP A 187 19.02 -22.99 9.17
CA ASP A 187 18.24 -21.77 9.21
C ASP A 187 19.12 -20.55 9.55
N LEU A 188 20.01 -20.67 10.54
CA LEU A 188 20.95 -19.59 10.91
C LEU A 188 21.95 -19.31 9.79
N LYS A 189 22.47 -20.36 9.13
CA LYS A 189 23.33 -20.21 7.98
C LYS A 189 22.60 -19.54 6.82
N TYR A 190 21.35 -19.94 6.55
CA TYR A 190 20.53 -19.32 5.52
C TYR A 190 20.26 -17.85 5.83
N ALA A 191 19.97 -17.50 7.09
CA ALA A 191 19.76 -16.12 7.52
C ALA A 191 21.03 -15.28 7.25
N LEU A 192 22.21 -15.77 7.62
CA LEU A 192 23.47 -15.06 7.36
C LEU A 192 23.79 -14.93 5.85
N GLN A 193 23.56 -15.99 5.09
CA GLN A 193 23.88 -15.99 3.67
C GLN A 193 22.89 -15.13 2.86
N THR A 194 21.61 -15.19 3.17
CA THR A 194 20.56 -14.53 2.39
C THR A 194 20.24 -13.15 2.95
N GLU A 195 19.93 -13.05 4.25
CA GLU A 195 19.54 -11.79 4.90
C GLU A 195 20.76 -10.97 5.32
N GLY A 196 21.81 -11.65 5.79
CA GLY A 196 23.12 -11.07 6.11
C GLY A 196 23.98 -10.75 4.89
N LYS A 197 23.47 -10.90 3.66
CA LYS A 197 24.15 -10.57 2.39
C LYS A 197 25.47 -11.32 2.18
N GLY A 198 25.46 -12.62 2.44
CA GLY A 198 26.59 -13.52 2.17
C GLY A 198 27.60 -13.64 3.31
N MET A 199 27.23 -13.24 4.52
CA MET A 199 28.06 -13.47 5.70
C MET A 199 28.16 -14.96 6.00
N ALA A 200 29.32 -15.38 6.45
CA ALA A 200 29.55 -16.73 6.95
C ALA A 200 29.53 -16.74 8.49
N PRO A 201 29.25 -17.89 9.13
CA PRO A 201 29.27 -17.99 10.59
C PRO A 201 30.60 -17.55 11.23
N GLU A 202 31.71 -17.68 10.50
CA GLU A 202 33.04 -17.26 10.93
C GLU A 202 33.20 -15.73 11.00
N ASP A 203 32.40 -14.99 10.24
CA ASP A 203 32.38 -13.52 10.28
C ASP A 203 31.64 -12.98 11.52
N CYS A 204 30.94 -13.85 12.26
CA CYS A 204 30.10 -13.50 13.40
C CYS A 204 30.79 -13.82 14.73
N GLY A 205 31.19 -12.78 15.47
CA GLY A 205 31.85 -12.94 16.77
C GLY A 205 30.99 -13.58 17.88
N ASN A 206 29.66 -13.58 17.74
CA ASN A 206 28.70 -14.09 18.72
C ASN A 206 27.80 -15.22 18.17
N TYR A 207 28.17 -15.87 17.06
CA TYR A 207 27.33 -16.90 16.43
C TYR A 207 26.93 -18.01 17.40
N GLN A 208 27.93 -18.58 18.10
CA GLN A 208 27.71 -19.69 19.02
C GLN A 208 26.85 -19.30 20.22
N GLU A 209 27.00 -18.07 20.72
CA GLU A 209 26.20 -17.54 21.82
C GLU A 209 24.72 -17.43 21.42
N VAL A 210 24.46 -16.83 20.25
CA VAL A 210 23.09 -16.64 19.75
C VAL A 210 22.43 -17.98 19.43
N ARG A 211 23.16 -18.89 18.76
CA ARG A 211 22.69 -20.27 18.50
C ARG A 211 22.28 -20.97 19.79
N ALA A 212 23.16 -20.95 20.81
CA ALA A 212 22.89 -21.60 22.08
C ALA A 212 21.69 -20.97 22.81
N ALA A 213 21.57 -19.64 22.78
CA ALA A 213 20.45 -18.93 23.39
C ALA A 213 19.10 -19.26 22.71
N ILE A 214 19.08 -19.43 21.39
CA ILE A 214 17.89 -19.85 20.65
C ILE A 214 17.55 -21.30 20.97
N ALA A 215 18.54 -22.21 20.89
CA ALA A 215 18.35 -23.63 21.19
C ALA A 215 17.77 -23.83 22.59
N SER A 216 18.32 -23.17 23.60
CA SER A 216 17.85 -23.27 24.99
C SER A 216 16.39 -22.83 25.15
N LYS A 217 15.96 -21.76 24.47
CA LYS A 217 14.57 -21.30 24.50
C LYS A 217 13.62 -22.30 23.82
N LEU A 218 14.04 -22.87 22.69
CA LEU A 218 13.24 -23.86 21.95
C LEU A 218 13.12 -25.17 22.74
N GLU A 219 14.19 -25.62 23.39
CA GLU A 219 14.18 -26.78 24.29
C GLU A 219 13.21 -26.56 25.46
N ALA A 220 13.23 -25.38 26.08
CA ALA A 220 12.31 -25.04 27.17
C ALA A 220 10.83 -25.09 26.73
N LEU A 221 10.51 -24.64 25.51
CA LEU A 221 9.16 -24.69 24.95
C LEU A 221 8.74 -26.10 24.50
N ARG A 222 9.69 -26.90 23.98
CA ARG A 222 9.48 -28.31 23.62
C ARG A 222 9.13 -29.14 24.86
N ASP A 223 9.91 -28.95 25.92
CA ASP A 223 9.84 -29.76 27.13
C ASP A 223 8.70 -29.32 28.07
N ASN A 224 8.29 -28.04 27.98
CA ASN A 224 7.11 -27.49 28.65
C ASN A 224 6.07 -27.00 27.64
N PRO A 225 5.29 -27.89 27.00
CA PRO A 225 4.40 -27.51 25.90
C PRO A 225 3.11 -26.78 26.32
N VAL A 226 2.82 -26.69 27.62
CA VAL A 226 1.65 -25.93 28.11
C VAL A 226 2.17 -24.70 28.83
N GLN A 227 1.94 -23.53 28.23
CA GLN A 227 2.34 -22.23 28.76
C GLN A 227 1.08 -21.42 29.11
N MET A 228 1.21 -20.50 30.07
CA MET A 228 0.18 -19.52 30.42
C MET A 228 0.65 -18.10 30.13
#